data_AF-A0A0H4QE07-F1
#
_entry.id   AF-A0A0H4QE07-F1
#
_cell.length_a   1.000
_cell.length_b   1.000
_cell.length_c   1.000
_cell.angle_alpha   90.00
_cell.angle_beta   90.00
_cell.angle_gamma   90.00
#
_symmetry.space_group_name_H-M   'P 1'
#
loop_
_entity.id
_entity.type
_entity.pdbx_description
1 polymer ?
#
loop_
_entity_poly.entity_id
_entity_poly.type
_entity_poly.pdbx_seq_one_letter_code
_entity_poly.pdbx_strand_id
1 'polypeptide(L)' 'MNKSTIYIIITIILFLAINDPVLKFFAHSLNLNFWVSEIIIAIIVIALVFIISRVLNKTIFKKKE' A
#
# COMPACT_ATOMS: atom_id res chain seq x y z
N MET A 1 21.68 5.88 1.64
CA MET A 1 20.31 5.68 2.14
C MET A 1 20.06 4.19 2.29
N ASN A 2 19.66 3.70 3.46
CA ASN A 2 19.46 2.26 3.67
C ASN A 2 18.24 1.78 2.87
N LYS A 3 18.28 0.51 2.42
CA LYS A 3 17.16 -0.10 1.69
C LYS A 3 15.86 0.01 2.48
N SER A 4 15.93 -0.19 3.80
CA SER A 4 14.79 -0.03 4.71
C SER A 4 14.20 1.38 4.70
N THR A 5 15.04 2.42 4.63
CA THR A 5 14.58 3.81 4.53
C THR A 5 13.82 4.06 3.23
N ILE A 6 14.29 3.51 2.10
CA ILE A 6 13.59 3.59 0.81
C ILE A 6 12.22 2.91 0.89
N TYR A 7 12.14 1.72 1.49
CA TYR A 7 10.88 1.00 1.66
C TYR A 7 9.87 1.75 2.54
N ILE A 8 10.34 2.38 3.63
CA ILE A 8 9.48 3.19 4.51
C ILE A 8 8.91 4.38 3.74
N ILE A 9 9.76 5.12 3.01
CA ILE A 9 9.34 6.29 2.22
C ILE A 9 8.30 5.89 1.16
N ILE A 10 8.58 4.82 0.40
CA ILE A 10 7.65 4.32 -0.63
C ILE A 10 6.33 3.91 0.01
N THR A 11 6.37 3.22 1.15
CA THR A 11 5.16 2.78 1.87
C THR A 11 4.30 3.95 2.32
N ILE A 12 4.91 5.00 2.89
CA ILE A 12 4.19 6.21 3.34
C ILE A 12 3.54 6.93 2.15
N ILE A 13 4.27 7.10 1.05
CA ILE A 13 3.73 7.73 -0.18
C ILE A 13 2.57 6.91 -0.72
N LEU A 14 2.70 5.59 -0.74
CA LEU A 14 1.64 4.70 -1.22
C LEU A 14 0.39 4.77 -0.34
N PHE A 15 0.57 4.81 0.98
CA PHE A 15 -0.53 4.95 1.91
C PHE A 15 -1.28 6.25 1.68
N LEU A 16 -0.58 7.38 1.60
CA LEU A 16 -1.20 8.69 1.34
C LEU A 16 -1.91 8.74 -0.01
N ALA A 17 -1.31 8.19 -1.06
CA ALA A 17 -1.86 8.21 -2.41
C ALA A 17 -3.10 7.31 -2.56
N ILE A 18 -3.17 6.20 -1.83
CA ILE A 18 -4.21 5.18 -2.00
C ILE A 18 -5.34 5.32 -0.98
N ASN A 19 -5.05 5.79 0.23
CA ASN A 19 -6.04 5.84 1.31
C ASN A 19 -7.28 6.66 0.92
N ASP A 20 -7.09 7.91 0.47
CA ASP A 20 -8.18 8.83 0.12
C ASP A 20 -9.08 8.34 -1.04
N PRO A 21 -8.54 7.93 -2.22
CA PRO A 21 -9.38 7.44 -3.32
C PRO A 21 -10.06 6.12 -2.99
N VAL A 22 -9.40 5.22 -2.25
CA VAL A 22 -10.00 3.93 -1.88
C VAL A 22 -11.10 4.12 -0.85
N LEU A 23 -10.92 5.01 0.12
CA LEU A 23 -11.98 5.40 1.06
C LEU A 23 -13.19 5.99 0.35
N LYS A 24 -12.97 6.92 -0.59
CA LYS A 24 -14.04 7.50 -1.41
C LYS A 24 -14.74 6.44 -2.27
N PHE A 25 -14.00 5.49 -2.82
CA PHE A 25 -14.57 4.38 -3.60
C PHE A 25 -15.43 3.46 -2.73
N PHE A 26 -14.97 3.09 -1.53
CA PHE A 26 -15.75 2.24 -0.63
C PHE A 26 -17.00 2.94 -0.08
N ALA A 27 -16.87 4.23 0.28
CA ALA A 27 -17.98 5.02 0.75
C ALA A 27 -19.04 5.24 -0.35
N HIS A 28 -18.61 5.57 -1.57
CA HIS A 28 -19.53 5.93 -2.66
C HIS A 28 -20.09 4.71 -3.41
N SER A 29 -19.30 3.66 -3.64
CA SER A 29 -19.72 2.49 -4.44
C SER A 29 -20.42 1.42 -3.61
N LEU A 30 -20.06 1.27 -2.33
CA LEU A 30 -20.52 0.16 -1.49
C LEU A 30 -21.30 0.60 -0.25
N ASN A 31 -21.43 1.92 -0.03
CA ASN A 31 -22.14 2.52 1.10
C ASN A 31 -21.73 1.91 2.46
N LEU A 32 -20.47 1.48 2.55
CA LEU A 32 -19.94 0.78 3.70
C LEU A 32 -19.71 1.75 4.85
N ASN A 33 -19.94 1.27 6.07
CA ASN A 33 -19.61 2.01 7.28
C ASN A 33 -18.12 2.40 7.28
N PHE A 34 -17.81 3.61 7.77
CA PHE A 34 -16.46 4.17 7.81
C PHE A 34 -15.46 3.18 8.44
N TRP A 35 -15.82 2.60 9.59
CA TRP A 35 -15.00 1.62 10.30
C TRP A 35 -14.69 0.35 9.50
N VAL A 36 -15.66 -0.14 8.73
CA VAL A 36 -15.47 -1.34 7.89
C VAL A 36 -14.57 -1.00 6.71
N SER A 37 -14.76 0.17 6.11
CA SER A 37 -13.93 0.65 4.99
C SER A 37 -12.47 0.84 5.42
N GLU A 38 -12.23 1.35 6.61
CA GLU A 38 -10.87 1.57 7.14
C GLU A 38 -10.12 0.24 7.36
N ILE A 39 -10.79 -0.77 7.91
CA ILE A 39 -10.20 -2.12 8.06
C ILE A 39 -9.83 -2.72 6.69
N ILE A 40 -10.71 -2.58 5.70
CA ILE A 40 -10.46 -3.08 4.34
C ILE A 40 -9.27 -2.33 3.70
N ILE A 41 -9.19 -1.01 3.87
CA ILE A 41 -8.06 -0.20 3.38
C ILE A 41 -6.75 -0.67 4.02
N ALA A 42 -6.74 -0.90 5.34
CA ALA A 42 -5.55 -1.39 6.03
C ALA A 42 -5.06 -2.73 5.45
N ILE A 43 -5.99 -3.66 5.18
CA ILE A 43 -5.67 -4.96 4.54
C ILE A 43 -5.11 -4.75 3.13
N ILE A 44 -5.72 -3.88 2.32
CA ILE A 44 -5.28 -3.57 0.95
C ILE A 44 -3.88 -2.95 0.95
N VAL A 45 -3.61 -1.99 1.84
CA VAL A 45 -2.30 -1.35 1.98
C VAL A 45 -1.23 -2.38 2.32
N ILE A 46 -1.49 -3.27 3.29
CA ILE A 46 -0.54 -4.33 3.67
C ILE A 46 -0.24 -5.25 2.47
N ALA A 47 -1.29 -5.67 1.75
CA ALA A 47 -1.13 -6.51 0.56
C ALA A 47 -0.32 -5.81 -0.54
N LEU A 48 -0.59 -4.52 -0.79
CA LEU A 48 0.15 -3.72 -1.76
C LEU A 48 1.61 -3.53 -1.37
N VAL A 49 1.90 -3.25 -0.10
CA VAL A 49 3.28 -3.14 0.40
C VAL A 49 4.03 -4.46 0.21
N PHE A 50 3.37 -5.59 0.46
CA PHE A 50 3.97 -6.91 0.21
C PHE A 50 4.27 -7.14 -1.27
N ILE A 51 3.32 -6.83 -2.16
CA ILE A 51 3.50 -6.93 -3.62
C ILE A 51 4.63 -6.02 -4.09
N ILE A 52 4.65 -4.75 -3.66
CA ILE A 52 5.67 -3.78 -4.01
C ILE A 52 7.02 -4.21 -3.48
N SER A 53 7.11 -4.70 -2.25
CA SER A 53 8.37 -5.24 -1.71
C SER A 53 8.90 -6.38 -2.58
N ARG A 54 8.02 -7.28 -3.02
CA ARG A 54 8.38 -8.38 -3.93
C ARG A 54 8.80 -7.88 -5.32
N VAL A 55 8.10 -6.90 -5.87
CA VAL A 55 8.41 -6.30 -7.19
C VAL A 55 9.71 -5.51 -7.14
N LEU A 56 9.93 -4.68 -6.11
CA LEU A 56 11.17 -3.91 -5.92
C LEU A 56 12.37 -4.85 -5.72
N ASN A 57 12.19 -5.94 -4.97
CA ASN A 57 13.21 -6.99 -4.84
C ASN A 57 13.44 -7.81 -6.12
N LYS A 58 12.52 -7.82 -7.08
CA LYS A 58 12.70 -8.55 -8.35
C LYS A 58 13.24 -7.66 -9.46
N THR A 59 12.84 -6.39 -9.47
CA THR A 59 13.10 -5.43 -10.56
C THR A 59 14.27 -4.50 -10.25
N ILE A 60 14.31 -3.90 -9.05
CA ILE A 60 15.31 -2.88 -8.70
C ILE A 60 16.51 -3.52 -8.00
N PHE A 61 16.25 -4.33 -6.98
CA PHE A 61 17.29 -5.16 -6.39
C PHE A 61 17.32 -6.48 -7.14
N LYS A 62 17.82 -6.51 -8.38
CA LYS A 62 18.31 -7.77 -8.97
C LYS A 62 19.40 -8.31 -8.04
N LYS A 63 18.99 -8.99 -6.97
CA LYS A 63 19.87 -9.80 -6.16
C LYS A 63 20.23 -10.92 -7.14
N LYS A 64 21.47 -10.85 -7.64
CA LYS A 64 22.21 -12.06 -7.97
C LYS A 64 22.11 -12.93 -6.72
N GLU A 65 21.10 -13.79 -6.65
CA GLU A 65 21.32 -15.10 -6.06
C GLU A 65 22.36 -15.81 -6.92
#